data_AF-A0A672LV03-F1
#
_entry.id   AF-A0A672LV03-F1
#
_cell.length_a   1.000
_cell.length_b   1.000
_cell.length_c   1.000
_cell.angle_alpha   90.00
_cell.angle_beta   90.00
_cell.angle_gamma   90.00
#
_symmetry.space_group_name_H-M   'P 1'
#
loop_
_entity.id
_entity.type
_entity.pdbx_description
1 polymer ?
#
loop_
_entity_poly.entity_id
_entity_poly.type
_entity_poly.pdbx_seq_one_letter_code
_entity_poly.pdbx_strand_id
1 'polypeptide(L)'
;IVTVPSHIWTAVCYKHHLNDTNSFSFGYIGKNQPESGIRLMRVSDLNDKLSRLHSELLKSRQSVKIFVGDCFDDSKKLNGGSGYQMATDVQNMSRTLKRVVRSSQHSHFTVGGYWCRYDHPCGTHSEDYYWCRTGHGFFFDSWDYCSPPLSGSRAKNGEYCHSNYACGTYGSDHKWCYTVDGNKDRCCTSDDCLSAVNDKTCWSEHPCGYHGYSYLWCYTDDESNWDYCCKDCGQEQPYICVVLLSFFYIQSFVHL
;
A
#
# COMPACT_ATOMS: atom_id res chain seq x y z
N ILE A 1 -1.20 22.46 24.55
CA ILE A 1 -2.41 21.64 24.29
C ILE A 1 -2.25 21.05 22.90
N VAL A 2 -2.31 19.73 22.76
CA VAL A 2 -2.24 19.04 21.46
C VAL A 2 -3.66 18.64 21.09
N THR A 3 -4.10 19.00 19.88
CA THR A 3 -5.43 18.66 19.37
C THR A 3 -5.32 17.45 18.44
N VAL A 4 -6.07 16.39 18.72
CA VAL A 4 -6.14 15.21 17.87
C VAL A 4 -7.32 15.37 16.89
N PRO A 5 -7.11 15.30 15.56
CA PRO A 5 -8.20 15.43 14.60
C PRO A 5 -9.13 14.23 14.66
N SER A 6 -10.42 14.43 14.41
CA SER A 6 -11.42 13.34 14.38
C SER A 6 -11.48 12.62 13.03
N HIS A 7 -11.03 13.28 11.96
CA HIS A 7 -11.05 12.77 10.59
C HIS A 7 -9.76 13.16 9.86
N ILE A 8 -9.34 12.31 8.93
CA ILE A 8 -8.22 12.53 8.03
C ILE A 8 -8.77 12.50 6.61
N TRP A 9 -8.36 13.46 5.78
CA TRP A 9 -8.80 13.54 4.40
C TRP A 9 -7.66 14.01 3.50
N THR A 10 -7.75 13.64 2.23
CA THR A 10 -6.83 14.08 1.18
C THR A 10 -7.60 14.22 -0.12
N ALA A 11 -7.19 15.15 -0.98
CA ALA A 11 -7.64 15.22 -2.36
C ALA A 11 -6.45 15.20 -3.31
N VAL A 12 -6.63 14.58 -4.47
CA VAL A 12 -5.61 14.42 -5.50
C VAL A 12 -6.09 15.08 -6.77
N CYS A 13 -5.21 15.90 -7.36
CA CYS A 13 -5.40 16.53 -8.66
C CYS A 13 -4.34 16.02 -9.62
N TYR A 14 -4.75 15.38 -10.71
CA TYR A 14 -3.85 14.93 -11.76
C TYR A 14 -4.18 15.60 -13.08
N LYS A 15 -3.20 16.30 -13.66
CA LYS A 15 -3.26 16.87 -14.99
C LYS A 15 -2.33 16.10 -15.92
N HIS A 16 -2.88 15.50 -16.96
CA HIS A 16 -2.08 14.84 -17.99
C HIS A 16 -1.47 15.88 -18.93
N HIS A 17 -0.18 15.73 -19.23
CA HIS A 17 0.63 16.73 -19.94
C HIS A 17 0.29 16.89 -21.44
N LEU A 18 -0.29 15.86 -22.08
CA LEU A 18 -0.61 15.89 -23.52
C LEU A 18 -2.11 15.83 -23.84
N ASN A 19 -2.97 15.47 -22.88
CA ASN A 19 -4.36 15.15 -23.16
C ASN A 19 -5.22 15.34 -21.90
N ASP A 20 -5.96 16.44 -21.84
CA ASP A 20 -6.79 16.79 -20.69
C ASP A 20 -7.89 15.76 -20.39
N THR A 21 -8.27 14.89 -21.33
CA THR A 21 -9.25 13.81 -21.08
C THR A 21 -8.68 12.68 -20.19
N ASN A 22 -7.35 12.60 -20.08
CA ASN A 22 -6.65 11.68 -19.18
C ASN A 22 -6.39 12.29 -17.81
N SER A 23 -6.61 13.59 -17.63
CA SER A 23 -6.61 14.24 -16.33
C SER A 23 -7.77 13.71 -15.46
N PHE A 24 -7.61 13.73 -14.15
CA PHE A 24 -8.64 13.29 -13.19
C PHE A 24 -8.39 13.87 -11.80
N SER A 25 -9.42 13.83 -10.97
CA SER A 25 -9.31 14.14 -9.55
C SER A 25 -10.21 13.26 -8.70
N PHE A 26 -9.83 13.11 -7.44
CA PHE A 26 -10.61 12.38 -6.45
C PHE A 26 -10.18 12.80 -5.05
N GLY A 27 -11.00 12.49 -4.06
CA GLY A 27 -10.65 12.65 -2.66
C GLY A 27 -11.00 11.43 -1.84
N TYR A 28 -10.44 11.35 -0.63
CA TYR A 28 -10.84 10.39 0.37
C TYR A 28 -10.88 11.01 1.76
N ILE A 29 -11.74 10.46 2.61
CA ILE A 29 -11.86 10.84 4.02
C ILE A 29 -12.10 9.59 4.86
N GLY A 30 -11.47 9.54 6.03
CA GLY A 30 -11.65 8.50 7.05
C GLY A 30 -11.74 9.11 8.43
N LYS A 31 -12.22 8.35 9.42
CA LYS A 31 -12.11 8.78 10.82
C LYS A 31 -10.68 8.55 11.30
N ASN A 32 -10.24 9.33 12.27
CA ASN A 32 -8.96 9.09 12.92
C ASN A 32 -9.12 8.01 14.00
N GLN A 33 -9.48 6.80 13.56
CA GLN A 33 -9.70 5.63 14.41
C GLN A 33 -9.09 4.38 13.76
N PRO A 34 -8.54 3.45 14.55
CA PRO A 34 -7.77 2.31 14.06
C PRO A 34 -8.52 1.38 13.10
N GLU A 35 -9.86 1.39 13.07
CA GLU A 35 -10.69 0.50 12.24
C GLU A 35 -11.60 1.23 11.25
N SER A 36 -11.47 2.56 11.13
CA SER A 36 -12.39 3.29 10.27
C SER A 36 -11.98 3.16 8.79
N GLY A 37 -12.95 2.82 7.95
CA GLY A 37 -12.74 2.76 6.51
C GLY A 37 -12.46 4.15 5.92
N ILE A 38 -11.49 4.22 5.00
CA ILE A 38 -11.35 5.36 4.10
C ILE A 38 -12.42 5.30 3.02
N ARG A 39 -13.12 6.41 2.81
CA ARG A 39 -14.14 6.53 1.77
C ARG A 39 -13.61 7.37 0.63
N LEU A 40 -13.40 6.73 -0.52
CA LEU A 40 -13.13 7.40 -1.79
C LEU A 40 -14.39 8.13 -2.28
N MET A 41 -14.23 9.34 -2.81
CA MET A 41 -15.32 10.17 -3.32
C MET A 41 -14.81 11.19 -4.35
N ARG A 42 -15.74 11.85 -5.06
CA ARG A 42 -15.39 13.00 -5.91
C ARG A 42 -14.94 14.17 -5.05
N VAL A 43 -14.24 15.12 -5.66
CA VAL A 43 -13.75 16.29 -4.91
C VAL A 43 -14.92 17.18 -4.49
N SER A 44 -15.92 17.35 -5.35
CA SER A 44 -17.21 17.97 -5.01
C SER A 44 -17.88 17.31 -3.80
N ASP A 45 -18.02 15.98 -3.80
CA ASP A 45 -18.61 15.25 -2.67
C ASP A 45 -17.79 15.42 -1.37
N LEU A 46 -16.45 15.52 -1.48
CA LEU A 46 -15.57 15.77 -0.35
C LEU A 46 -15.71 17.21 0.18
N ASN A 47 -15.78 18.21 -0.70
CA ASN A 47 -16.05 19.60 -0.34
C ASN A 47 -17.35 19.72 0.46
N ASP A 48 -18.42 19.07 -0.02
CA ASP A 48 -19.71 19.03 0.67
C ASP A 48 -19.60 18.36 2.04
N LYS A 49 -18.90 17.23 2.11
CA LYS A 49 -18.74 16.49 3.37
C LYS A 49 -17.94 17.28 4.40
N LEU A 50 -16.85 17.93 3.99
CA LEU A 50 -16.04 18.79 4.87
C LEU A 50 -16.83 20.02 5.32
N SER A 51 -17.55 20.68 4.41
CA SER A 51 -18.40 21.84 4.75
C SER A 51 -19.42 21.49 5.82
N ARG A 52 -20.03 20.29 5.75
CA ARG A 52 -20.93 19.78 6.80
C ARG A 52 -20.21 19.55 8.13
N LEU A 53 -19.07 18.85 8.11
CA LEU A 53 -18.30 18.57 9.33
C LEU A 53 -17.82 19.87 10.03
N HIS A 54 -17.35 20.85 9.26
CA HIS A 54 -16.96 22.15 9.78
C HIS A 54 -18.15 22.95 10.32
N SER A 55 -19.31 22.88 9.66
CA SER A 55 -20.54 23.52 10.13
C SER A 55 -21.04 22.93 11.45
N GLU A 56 -20.97 21.61 11.60
CA GLU A 56 -21.33 20.90 12.84
C GLU A 56 -20.37 21.25 13.99
N LEU A 57 -19.07 21.33 13.72
CA LEU A 57 -18.04 21.54 14.74
C LEU A 57 -17.91 23.01 15.17
N LEU A 58 -18.04 23.95 14.25
CA LEU A 58 -17.76 25.38 14.49
C LEU A 58 -19.02 26.25 14.49
N LYS A 59 -20.21 25.67 14.27
CA LYS A 59 -21.49 26.41 14.09
C LYS A 59 -21.41 27.53 13.05
N SER A 60 -20.45 27.46 12.12
CA SER A 60 -20.21 28.47 11.10
C SER A 60 -20.37 27.84 9.71
N ARG A 61 -21.09 28.52 8.81
CA ARG A 61 -21.31 28.04 7.44
C ARG A 61 -20.13 28.43 6.55
N GLN A 62 -18.99 27.78 6.76
CA GLN A 62 -17.86 27.91 5.84
C GLN A 62 -17.96 26.86 4.74
N SER A 63 -18.10 27.32 3.50
CA SER A 63 -18.00 26.46 2.32
C SER A 63 -16.53 26.10 2.09
N VAL A 64 -16.19 24.83 2.21
CA VAL A 64 -14.84 24.33 1.93
C VAL A 64 -14.70 24.14 0.42
N LYS A 65 -13.66 24.75 -0.16
CA LYS A 65 -13.19 24.46 -1.51
C LYS A 65 -11.75 23.98 -1.43
N ILE A 66 -11.54 22.69 -1.69
CA ILE A 66 -10.21 22.08 -1.60
C ILE A 66 -9.27 22.58 -2.71
N PHE A 67 -9.77 22.72 -3.94
CA PHE A 67 -8.99 23.27 -5.05
C PHE A 67 -9.48 24.68 -5.41
N VAL A 68 -8.52 25.56 -5.69
CA VAL A 68 -8.77 26.96 -6.07
C VAL A 68 -9.27 27.08 -7.52
N GLY A 69 -8.98 26.10 -8.39
CA GLY A 69 -9.40 26.08 -9.79
C GLY A 69 -9.98 24.73 -10.25
N ASP A 70 -10.30 24.65 -11.55
CA ASP A 70 -10.94 23.47 -12.17
C ASP A 70 -9.95 22.30 -12.27
N CYS A 71 -9.96 21.48 -11.24
CA CYS A 71 -9.20 20.25 -11.16
C CYS A 71 -9.95 19.07 -11.80
N PHE A 72 -10.49 19.25 -13.01
CA PHE A 72 -11.14 18.19 -13.79
C PHE A 72 -12.22 17.38 -13.01
N ASP A 73 -12.91 18.02 -12.06
CA ASP A 73 -13.92 17.39 -11.17
C ASP A 73 -15.14 16.89 -11.97
N ASP A 74 -15.36 17.47 -13.15
CA ASP A 74 -16.41 17.09 -14.11
C ASP A 74 -16.04 15.89 -14.99
N SER A 75 -14.83 15.33 -14.84
CA SER A 75 -14.47 14.13 -15.58
C SER A 75 -15.48 13.03 -15.21
N LYS A 76 -16.32 12.64 -16.17
CA LYS A 76 -17.41 11.64 -16.02
C LYS A 76 -16.94 10.26 -15.55
N LYS A 77 -15.66 10.09 -15.22
CA LYS A 77 -15.04 8.90 -14.63
C LYS A 77 -15.64 8.50 -13.28
N LEU A 78 -16.51 9.33 -12.67
CA LEU A 78 -17.17 9.05 -11.38
C LEU A 78 -18.72 9.28 -11.35
N ASN A 79 -19.40 9.52 -12.47
CA ASN A 79 -20.89 9.56 -12.58
C ASN A 79 -21.36 8.30 -13.36
N GLY A 80 -22.27 7.40 -13.00
CA GLY A 80 -23.27 7.27 -11.93
C GLY A 80 -24.44 6.44 -12.51
N GLY A 81 -24.51 5.12 -12.20
CA GLY A 81 -25.59 4.22 -12.64
C GLY A 81 -25.16 2.74 -12.64
N SER A 82 -25.97 1.90 -11.97
CA SER A 82 -25.86 0.43 -11.81
C SER A 82 -24.81 -0.31 -12.68
N GLY A 83 -23.73 -0.80 -12.06
CA GLY A 83 -22.68 -1.60 -12.72
C GLY A 83 -21.35 -0.84 -12.85
N TYR A 84 -20.53 -0.86 -11.80
CA TYR A 84 -19.33 -0.02 -11.69
C TYR A 84 -18.12 -0.59 -12.43
N GLN A 85 -17.68 0.07 -13.51
CA GLN A 85 -16.31 0.02 -14.01
C GLN A 85 -15.68 1.42 -13.82
N MET A 86 -15.03 1.66 -12.67
CA MET A 86 -14.12 2.81 -12.55
C MET A 86 -12.98 2.65 -13.56
N ALA A 87 -12.41 3.77 -14.05
CA ALA A 87 -11.20 3.75 -14.86
C ALA A 87 -10.13 2.89 -14.16
N THR A 88 -9.48 1.99 -14.92
CA THR A 88 -8.54 0.99 -14.40
C THR A 88 -7.47 1.62 -13.52
N ASP A 89 -7.00 2.82 -13.88
CA ASP A 89 -5.97 3.56 -13.14
C ASP A 89 -6.43 4.06 -11.77
N VAL A 90 -7.70 4.48 -11.66
CA VAL A 90 -8.31 4.88 -10.38
C VAL A 90 -8.60 3.66 -9.51
N GLN A 91 -8.99 2.52 -10.12
CA GLN A 91 -9.11 1.26 -9.38
C GLN A 91 -7.77 0.75 -8.89
N ASN A 92 -6.74 0.83 -9.73
CA ASN A 92 -5.38 0.43 -9.39
C ASN A 92 -4.86 1.31 -8.25
N MET A 93 -5.03 2.63 -8.34
CA MET A 93 -4.58 3.55 -7.30
C MET A 93 -5.40 3.45 -6.01
N SER A 94 -6.72 3.20 -6.09
CA SER A 94 -7.58 2.92 -4.93
C SER A 94 -7.23 1.58 -4.27
N ARG A 95 -6.95 0.53 -5.05
CA ARG A 95 -6.43 -0.75 -4.55
C ARG A 95 -5.07 -0.56 -3.88
N THR A 96 -4.17 0.20 -4.51
CA THR A 96 -2.86 0.54 -3.95
C THR A 96 -2.98 1.35 -2.66
N LEU A 97 -3.83 2.38 -2.60
CA LEU A 97 -4.07 3.17 -1.38
C LEU A 97 -4.72 2.34 -0.26
N LYS A 98 -5.70 1.51 -0.58
CA LYS A 98 -6.26 0.55 0.39
C LYS A 98 -5.21 -0.44 0.88
N ARG A 99 -4.27 -0.84 0.02
CA ARG A 99 -3.15 -1.72 0.36
C ARG A 99 -2.12 -1.00 1.24
N VAL A 100 -1.84 0.28 0.99
CA VAL A 100 -0.94 1.12 1.80
C VAL A 100 -1.52 1.42 3.19
N VAL A 101 -2.82 1.71 3.29
CA VAL A 101 -3.51 1.92 4.58
C VAL A 101 -3.65 0.61 5.34
N ARG A 102 -3.81 -0.53 4.65
CA ARG A 102 -3.80 -1.85 5.28
C ARG A 102 -2.38 -2.31 5.67
N SER A 103 -1.34 -1.80 5.01
CA SER A 103 0.06 -2.08 5.38
C SER A 103 0.57 -1.22 6.54
N SER A 104 -0.12 -0.14 6.94
CA SER A 104 0.22 0.61 8.16
C SER A 104 -0.28 -0.06 9.46
N GLN A 105 -1.08 -1.12 9.36
CA GLN A 105 -1.38 -2.02 10.47
C GLN A 105 -0.41 -3.20 10.41
N HIS A 106 0.76 -3.06 11.02
CA HIS A 106 1.65 -4.20 11.29
C HIS A 106 0.82 -5.35 11.88
N SER A 107 0.97 -6.53 11.31
CA SER A 107 0.18 -7.74 11.46
C SER A 107 -0.28 -8.05 12.91
N HIS A 108 -1.37 -7.42 13.35
CA HIS A 108 -2.07 -7.76 14.60
C HIS A 108 -2.59 -9.21 14.58
N PHE A 109 -2.61 -9.81 13.40
CA PHE A 109 -2.96 -11.19 13.17
C PHE A 109 -1.74 -11.98 12.72
N THR A 110 -1.67 -13.22 13.15
CA THR A 110 -0.75 -14.22 12.64
C THR A 110 -1.18 -14.68 11.25
N VAL A 111 -0.29 -15.34 10.52
CA VAL A 111 -0.64 -15.94 9.24
C VAL A 111 -1.70 -17.03 9.38
N GLY A 112 -1.77 -17.69 10.55
CA GLY A 112 -2.85 -18.60 10.93
C GLY A 112 -4.16 -17.92 11.34
N GLY A 113 -4.21 -16.57 11.35
CA GLY A 113 -5.42 -15.79 11.62
C GLY A 113 -5.70 -15.52 13.10
N TYR A 114 -4.74 -15.76 14.00
CA TYR A 114 -4.89 -15.51 15.44
C TYR A 114 -4.44 -14.11 15.82
N TRP A 115 -5.04 -13.53 16.86
CA TRP A 115 -4.59 -12.24 17.39
C TRP A 115 -3.24 -12.38 18.12
N CYS A 116 -2.30 -11.51 17.76
CA CYS A 116 -1.09 -11.27 18.50
C CYS A 116 -1.41 -10.58 19.83
N ARG A 117 -0.72 -11.00 20.90
CA ARG A 117 -0.82 -10.33 22.19
C ARG A 117 -0.21 -8.94 22.13
N TYR A 118 -0.79 -8.03 22.92
CA TYR A 118 -0.34 -6.64 22.98
C TYR A 118 1.07 -6.48 23.58
N ASP A 119 1.44 -7.33 24.53
CA ASP A 119 2.76 -7.33 25.18
C ASP A 119 3.84 -8.04 24.36
N HIS A 120 3.44 -8.73 23.29
CA HIS A 120 4.36 -9.43 22.40
C HIS A 120 3.85 -9.34 20.96
N PRO A 121 3.79 -8.12 20.38
CA PRO A 121 3.22 -7.89 19.06
C PRO A 121 4.07 -8.54 17.97
N CYS A 122 3.56 -8.53 16.73
CA CYS A 122 4.32 -9.02 15.58
C CYS A 122 5.66 -8.29 15.43
N GLY A 123 6.74 -9.07 15.42
CA GLY A 123 8.10 -8.57 15.29
C GLY A 123 9.10 -9.71 15.16
N THR A 124 10.39 -9.37 15.02
CA THR A 124 11.45 -10.37 14.90
C THR A 124 11.88 -10.94 16.26
N HIS A 125 11.84 -10.13 17.32
CA HIS A 125 12.22 -10.57 18.68
C HIS A 125 13.58 -11.31 18.75
N SER A 126 14.55 -10.82 17.97
CA SER A 126 15.89 -11.42 17.79
C SER A 126 15.96 -12.68 16.91
N GLU A 127 14.89 -13.02 16.21
CA GLU A 127 14.84 -14.07 15.19
C GLU A 127 14.96 -13.49 13.77
N ASP A 128 15.17 -14.34 12.77
CA ASP A 128 15.18 -13.99 11.35
C ASP A 128 13.76 -14.04 10.71
N TYR A 129 12.75 -14.42 11.48
CA TYR A 129 11.34 -14.44 11.09
C TYR A 129 10.47 -13.54 11.96
N TYR A 130 9.33 -13.14 11.41
CA TYR A 130 8.33 -12.35 12.12
C TYR A 130 7.35 -13.29 12.83
N TRP A 131 7.17 -13.09 14.13
CA TRP A 131 6.26 -13.88 14.95
C TRP A 131 5.68 -13.07 16.11
N CYS A 132 4.66 -13.63 16.76
CA CYS A 132 4.10 -13.07 17.98
C CYS A 132 3.54 -14.17 18.88
N ARG A 133 3.30 -13.83 20.15
CA ARG A 133 2.56 -14.73 21.05
C ARG A 133 1.07 -14.59 20.79
N THR A 134 0.34 -15.68 20.75
CA THR A 134 -1.10 -15.69 20.56
C THR A 134 -1.81 -15.89 21.88
N GLY A 135 -3.01 -15.33 22.02
CA GLY A 135 -3.87 -15.53 23.19
C GLY A 135 -4.67 -16.83 23.16
N HIS A 136 -4.50 -17.66 22.13
CA HIS A 136 -5.36 -18.81 21.86
C HIS A 136 -4.55 -20.11 21.88
N GLY A 137 -4.54 -20.78 23.03
CA GLY A 137 -3.96 -22.11 23.21
C GLY A 137 -4.33 -22.70 24.57
N PHE A 138 -4.43 -24.03 24.65
CA PHE A 138 -4.57 -24.78 25.92
C PHE A 138 -3.32 -24.63 26.84
N PHE A 139 -2.22 -24.09 26.30
CA PHE A 139 -0.94 -23.86 26.97
C PHE A 139 -0.63 -22.36 26.96
N PHE A 140 -0.07 -21.85 28.06
CA PHE A 140 0.13 -20.41 28.33
C PHE A 140 1.15 -19.69 27.42
N ASP A 141 1.81 -20.40 26.49
CA ASP A 141 2.90 -19.89 25.63
C ASP A 141 2.71 -20.24 24.14
N SER A 142 1.48 -20.16 23.61
CA SER A 142 1.25 -20.30 22.17
C SER A 142 1.84 -19.11 21.39
N TRP A 143 2.44 -19.41 20.24
CA TRP A 143 2.98 -18.43 19.30
C TRP A 143 2.67 -18.87 17.87
N ASP A 144 2.67 -17.92 16.95
CA ASP A 144 2.51 -18.19 15.52
C ASP A 144 3.23 -17.10 14.70
N TYR A 145 3.53 -17.41 13.44
CA TYR A 145 4.21 -16.49 12.52
C TYR A 145 3.29 -15.35 12.14
N CYS A 146 3.84 -14.18 11.89
CA CYS A 146 3.08 -13.04 11.40
C CYS A 146 3.75 -12.47 10.15
N SER A 147 2.97 -11.81 9.30
CA SER A 147 3.49 -11.27 8.05
C SER A 147 4.45 -10.10 8.33
N PRO A 148 5.63 -10.04 7.67
CA PRO A 148 6.50 -8.89 7.74
C PRO A 148 5.81 -7.65 7.11
N PRO A 149 6.24 -6.43 7.46
CA PRO A 149 5.65 -5.18 6.96
C PRO A 149 6.12 -4.84 5.54
N LEU A 150 6.06 -5.81 4.63
CA LEU A 150 6.49 -5.64 3.26
C LEU A 150 5.26 -5.36 2.38
N SER A 151 4.99 -4.08 2.15
CA SER A 151 3.89 -3.63 1.29
C SER A 151 4.29 -3.68 -0.19
N GLY A 152 4.33 -4.86 -0.82
CA GLY A 152 4.99 -4.87 -2.13
C GLY A 152 5.34 -6.21 -2.70
N SER A 153 5.66 -7.17 -1.84
CA SER A 153 6.43 -8.33 -2.26
C SER A 153 5.74 -9.13 -3.35
N ARG A 154 6.55 -9.67 -4.26
CA ARG A 154 6.11 -10.50 -5.37
C ARG A 154 6.66 -11.91 -5.24
N ALA A 155 5.88 -12.86 -5.71
CA ALA A 155 6.35 -14.20 -5.96
C ALA A 155 7.20 -14.23 -7.25
N LYS A 156 8.03 -15.26 -7.37
CA LYS A 156 8.89 -15.55 -8.51
C LYS A 156 8.12 -15.65 -9.84
N ASN A 157 6.85 -16.03 -9.77
CA ASN A 157 5.95 -16.07 -10.92
C ASN A 157 5.50 -14.66 -11.40
N GLY A 158 5.91 -13.59 -10.70
CA GLY A 158 5.58 -12.20 -11.01
C GLY A 158 4.32 -11.68 -10.29
N GLU A 159 3.53 -12.56 -9.67
CA GLU A 159 2.31 -12.19 -8.96
C GLU A 159 2.62 -11.55 -7.61
N TYR A 160 1.69 -10.73 -7.12
CA TYR A 160 1.81 -10.16 -5.78
C TYR A 160 1.55 -11.22 -4.70
N CYS A 161 2.37 -11.19 -3.66
CA CYS A 161 2.09 -11.92 -2.43
C CYS A 161 0.81 -11.39 -1.78
N HIS A 162 0.11 -12.27 -1.09
CA HIS A 162 -1.07 -11.92 -0.33
C HIS A 162 -0.71 -10.94 0.81
N SER A 163 -1.60 -9.98 1.08
CA SER A 163 -1.29 -8.86 1.99
C SER A 163 -1.04 -9.25 3.46
N ASN A 164 -1.57 -10.39 3.91
CA ASN A 164 -1.33 -10.95 5.26
C ASN A 164 -0.30 -12.10 5.24
N TYR A 165 0.39 -12.28 4.12
CA TYR A 165 1.36 -13.34 3.89
C TYR A 165 2.45 -12.80 2.95
N ALA A 166 3.02 -11.65 3.31
CA ALA A 166 4.09 -11.02 2.54
C ALA A 166 5.34 -11.91 2.50
N CYS A 167 6.33 -11.58 1.69
CA CYS A 167 7.50 -12.44 1.53
C CYS A 167 8.26 -12.68 2.85
N GLY A 168 8.33 -13.94 3.30
CA GLY A 168 8.94 -14.31 4.59
C GLY A 168 9.30 -15.79 4.66
N THR A 169 10.01 -16.21 5.70
CA THR A 169 10.48 -17.60 5.87
C THR A 169 9.37 -18.53 6.35
N TYR A 170 8.55 -18.09 7.31
CA TYR A 170 7.41 -18.87 7.86
C TYR A 170 7.80 -20.31 8.23
N GLY A 171 8.96 -20.48 8.87
CA GLY A 171 9.51 -21.79 9.23
C GLY A 171 10.18 -22.57 8.10
N SER A 172 10.42 -21.94 6.94
CA SER A 172 11.21 -22.49 5.84
C SER A 172 12.61 -21.89 5.81
N ASP A 173 13.53 -22.63 5.19
CA ASP A 173 14.91 -22.23 4.85
C ASP A 173 15.03 -21.17 3.74
N HIS A 174 13.94 -20.87 3.03
CA HIS A 174 13.89 -19.85 1.97
C HIS A 174 12.68 -18.96 2.17
N LYS A 175 12.72 -17.74 1.63
CA LYS A 175 11.56 -16.84 1.67
C LYS A 175 10.53 -17.20 0.61
N TRP A 176 9.27 -17.28 1.02
CA TRP A 176 8.14 -17.63 0.17
C TRP A 176 6.87 -16.88 0.59
N CYS A 177 5.87 -16.91 -0.28
CA CYS A 177 4.55 -16.38 0.01
C CYS A 177 3.44 -17.13 -0.73
N TYR A 178 2.20 -16.94 -0.30
CA TYR A 178 1.04 -17.26 -1.12
C TYR A 178 0.70 -16.09 -2.02
N THR A 179 0.47 -16.34 -3.31
CA THR A 179 -0.05 -15.32 -4.22
C THR A 179 -1.53 -15.07 -3.96
N VAL A 180 -2.09 -14.02 -4.56
CA VAL A 180 -3.52 -13.70 -4.44
C VAL A 180 -4.40 -14.86 -4.91
N ASP A 181 -3.92 -15.64 -5.87
CA ASP A 181 -4.61 -16.80 -6.43
C ASP A 181 -4.36 -18.10 -5.63
N GLY A 182 -3.61 -18.02 -4.52
CA GLY A 182 -3.36 -19.13 -3.61
C GLY A 182 -2.17 -20.02 -3.99
N ASN A 183 -1.41 -19.66 -5.03
CA ASN A 183 -0.20 -20.39 -5.40
C ASN A 183 0.91 -20.14 -4.37
N LYS A 184 1.65 -21.18 -3.99
CA LYS A 184 2.81 -21.07 -3.10
C LYS A 184 4.08 -20.96 -3.94
N ASP A 185 4.80 -19.86 -3.80
CA ASP A 185 6.04 -19.63 -4.56
C ASP A 185 7.11 -18.91 -3.74
N ARG A 186 8.37 -19.07 -4.16
CA ARG A 186 9.49 -18.25 -3.68
C ARG A 186 9.20 -16.79 -4.00
N CYS A 187 9.72 -15.87 -3.19
CA CYS A 187 9.38 -14.47 -3.32
C CYS A 187 10.60 -13.55 -3.16
N CYS A 188 10.41 -12.31 -3.61
CA CYS A 188 11.34 -11.21 -3.45
C CYS A 188 10.80 -10.23 -2.41
N THR A 189 11.67 -9.71 -1.56
CA THR A 189 11.32 -8.83 -0.44
C THR A 189 10.99 -7.40 -0.89
N SER A 190 11.46 -6.98 -2.06
CA SER A 190 11.21 -5.66 -2.65
C SER A 190 10.54 -5.77 -4.03
N ASP A 191 9.78 -4.73 -4.41
CA ASP A 191 9.16 -4.55 -5.74
C ASP A 191 10.03 -3.65 -6.64
N ASP A 192 11.36 -3.79 -6.52
CA ASP A 192 12.35 -3.11 -7.34
C ASP A 192 12.89 -4.02 -8.45
N CYS A 193 13.72 -3.47 -9.33
CA CYS A 193 14.28 -4.17 -10.48
C CYS A 193 15.52 -5.01 -10.17
N LEU A 194 16.04 -4.91 -8.95
CA LEU A 194 17.27 -5.58 -8.52
C LEU A 194 17.01 -6.62 -7.43
N SER A 195 15.77 -6.83 -7.02
CA SER A 195 15.43 -7.82 -6.00
C SER A 195 15.34 -9.20 -6.63
N ALA A 196 16.21 -10.09 -6.17
CA ALA A 196 16.17 -11.50 -6.50
C ALA A 196 15.61 -12.29 -5.30
N VAL A 197 15.25 -13.56 -5.54
CA VAL A 197 14.82 -14.45 -4.46
C VAL A 197 15.97 -14.72 -3.48
N ASN A 198 15.65 -15.24 -2.30
CA ASN A 198 16.64 -15.58 -1.25
C ASN A 198 17.50 -14.39 -0.78
N ASP A 199 16.92 -13.19 -0.73
CA ASP A 199 17.60 -11.95 -0.32
C ASP A 199 18.85 -11.59 -1.16
N LYS A 200 18.96 -12.17 -2.36
CA LYS A 200 19.99 -11.75 -3.30
C LYS A 200 19.58 -10.50 -4.04
N THR A 201 20.58 -9.79 -4.52
CA THR A 201 20.41 -8.60 -5.36
C THR A 201 20.94 -8.92 -6.75
N CYS A 202 20.17 -8.58 -7.77
CA CYS A 202 20.60 -8.61 -9.16
C CYS A 202 21.74 -7.62 -9.37
N TRP A 203 22.66 -7.99 -10.24
CA TRP A 203 23.70 -7.12 -10.74
C TRP A 203 23.07 -5.93 -11.48
N SER A 204 23.60 -4.73 -11.26
CA SER A 204 23.05 -3.48 -11.79
C SER A 204 22.98 -3.44 -13.33
N GLU A 205 23.93 -4.09 -13.99
CA GLU A 205 24.00 -4.18 -15.45
C GLU A 205 23.09 -5.27 -16.03
N HIS A 206 22.50 -6.10 -15.18
CA HIS A 206 21.61 -7.19 -15.58
C HIS A 206 20.37 -7.23 -14.69
N PRO A 207 19.49 -6.22 -14.78
CA PRO A 207 18.29 -6.13 -13.97
C PRO A 207 17.34 -7.30 -14.21
N CYS A 208 16.38 -7.48 -13.31
CA CYS A 208 15.39 -8.54 -13.41
C CYS A 208 14.61 -8.45 -14.73
N GLY A 209 14.55 -9.58 -15.45
CA GLY A 209 13.83 -9.67 -16.72
C GLY A 209 13.81 -11.09 -17.29
N TYR A 210 13.15 -11.25 -18.43
CA TYR A 210 13.06 -12.55 -19.10
C TYR A 210 14.36 -12.97 -19.78
N HIS A 211 15.12 -12.02 -20.34
CA HIS A 211 16.39 -12.25 -21.03
C HIS A 211 16.36 -13.42 -22.03
N GLY A 212 15.25 -13.56 -22.76
CA GLY A 212 15.04 -14.63 -23.74
C GLY A 212 14.50 -15.95 -23.20
N TYR A 213 14.18 -16.04 -21.91
CA TYR A 213 13.56 -17.19 -21.26
C TYR A 213 12.09 -16.94 -20.90
N SER A 214 11.37 -17.99 -20.48
CA SER A 214 9.97 -17.92 -20.04
C SER A 214 9.81 -17.53 -18.56
N TYR A 215 10.92 -17.31 -17.85
CA TYR A 215 10.95 -16.97 -16.43
C TYR A 215 11.81 -15.74 -16.19
N LEU A 216 11.52 -15.04 -15.08
CA LEU A 216 12.25 -13.85 -14.66
C LEU A 216 13.52 -14.25 -13.90
N TRP A 217 14.66 -13.72 -14.33
CA TRP A 217 15.96 -13.96 -13.69
C TRP A 217 16.93 -12.80 -13.90
N CYS A 218 18.04 -12.85 -13.17
CA CYS A 218 19.14 -11.92 -13.32
C CYS A 218 20.47 -12.57 -12.90
N TYR A 219 21.59 -12.04 -13.38
CA TYR A 219 22.89 -12.31 -12.75
C TYR A 219 22.96 -11.60 -11.40
N THR A 220 23.62 -12.20 -10.42
CA THR A 220 23.85 -11.63 -9.08
C THR A 220 25.25 -11.04 -8.92
N ASP A 221 26.16 -11.37 -9.84
CA ASP A 221 27.55 -10.89 -9.90
C ASP A 221 28.13 -10.99 -11.32
N ASP A 222 29.38 -10.56 -11.49
CA ASP A 222 30.17 -10.61 -12.72
C ASP A 222 30.79 -12.00 -12.99
N GLU A 223 30.68 -12.94 -12.04
CA GLU A 223 31.13 -14.33 -12.17
C GLU A 223 30.08 -15.23 -12.85
N SER A 224 29.00 -14.64 -13.38
CA SER A 224 27.87 -15.34 -14.01
C SER A 224 27.04 -16.19 -13.04
N ASN A 225 27.08 -15.93 -11.73
CA ASN A 225 26.08 -16.49 -10.83
C ASN A 225 24.74 -15.80 -11.08
N TRP A 226 23.64 -16.56 -11.03
CA TRP A 226 22.31 -16.04 -11.34
C TRP A 226 21.30 -16.51 -10.30
N ASP A 227 20.20 -15.76 -10.18
CA ASP A 227 19.04 -16.19 -9.41
C ASP A 227 17.74 -15.74 -10.08
N TYR A 228 16.63 -16.34 -9.64
CA TYR A 228 15.31 -15.90 -10.04
C TYR A 228 14.98 -14.56 -9.41
N CYS A 229 14.16 -13.78 -10.11
CA CYS A 229 13.70 -12.50 -9.61
C CYS A 229 12.20 -12.35 -9.88
N CYS A 230 11.57 -11.29 -9.38
CA CYS A 230 10.11 -11.25 -9.26
C CYS A 230 9.42 -10.13 -10.05
N LYS A 231 10.18 -9.29 -10.76
CA LYS A 231 9.63 -8.13 -11.48
C LYS A 231 10.31 -7.93 -12.83
N ASP A 232 9.54 -8.04 -13.90
CA ASP A 232 10.04 -7.68 -15.22
C ASP A 232 10.32 -6.17 -15.31
N CYS A 233 11.58 -5.83 -15.55
CA CYS A 233 12.04 -4.48 -15.80
C CYS A 233 12.57 -4.28 -17.22
N GLY A 234 12.38 -5.26 -18.12
CA GLY A 234 12.73 -5.19 -19.54
C GLY A 234 11.83 -4.29 -20.40
N GLN A 235 11.04 -3.42 -19.77
CA GLN A 235 10.21 -2.41 -20.43
C GLN A 235 10.43 -1.10 -19.69
N GLU A 236 11.07 -0.13 -20.34
CA GLU A 236 11.06 1.26 -19.91
C GLU A 236 9.60 1.71 -19.71
N GLN A 237 9.15 1.76 -18.46
CA GLN A 237 8.05 2.63 -18.09
C GLN A 237 8.62 3.77 -17.24
N PRO A 238 8.45 5.03 -17.67
CA PRO A 238 9.01 6.16 -17.00
C PRO A 238 8.45 6.24 -15.58
N TYR A 239 9.38 6.33 -14.64
CA TYR A 239 9.24 6.59 -13.22
C TYR A 239 7.97 7.39 -12.89
N ILE A 240 7.03 6.76 -12.19
CA ILE A 240 6.07 7.50 -11.36
C ILE A 240 6.88 8.02 -10.17
N CYS A 241 7.25 9.30 -10.24
CA CYS A 241 7.76 10.05 -9.10
C CYS A 241 6.61 10.16 -8.08
N VAL A 242 6.55 9.22 -7.12
CA VAL A 242 5.71 9.39 -5.93
C VAL A 242 6.42 10.44 -5.07
N VAL A 243 6.01 11.70 -5.21
CA VAL A 243 6.39 12.74 -4.27
C VAL A 243 5.76 12.37 -2.92
N LEU A 244 6.58 11.87 -2.00
CA LEU A 244 6.29 11.85 -0.58
C LEU A 244 6.14 13.30 -0.10
N LEU A 245 4.92 13.84 -0.12
CA LEU A 245 4.63 15.14 0.51
C LEU A 245 4.21 14.92 1.97
N SER A 246 5.23 15.07 2.82
CA SER A 246 5.26 16.03 3.93
C SER A 246 4.06 16.04 4.87
N PHE A 247 4.29 15.58 6.10
CA PHE A 247 3.52 15.94 7.28
C PHE A 247 3.36 17.47 7.37
N PHE A 248 2.18 18.00 7.05
CA PHE A 248 1.81 19.34 7.48
C PHE A 248 1.17 19.27 8.87
N TYR A 249 1.99 19.57 9.89
CA TYR A 249 1.50 20.02 11.17
C TYR A 249 0.78 21.36 10.94
N ILE A 250 -0.55 21.38 11.03
CA ILE A 250 -1.26 22.65 11.19
C ILE A 250 -1.10 23.05 12.66
N GLN A 251 -0.03 23.78 12.93
CA GLN A 251 0.13 24.54 14.16
C GLN A 251 -0.78 25.77 14.05
N SER A 252 -1.95 25.71 14.70
CA SER A 252 -2.82 26.88 14.82
C SER A 252 -2.10 27.95 15.65
N PHE A 253 -1.61 28.99 14.98
CA PHE A 253 -1.27 30.25 15.63
C PHE A 253 -2.56 30.92 16.10
N VAL A 254 -2.71 31.03 17.41
CA VAL A 254 -3.68 31.92 18.03
C VAL A 254 -3.09 33.34 17.99
N HIS A 255 -3.71 34.22 17.20
CA HIS A 255 -3.57 35.66 17.34
C HIS A 255 -4.95 36.29 17.27
N LEU A 256 -5.58 36.41 18.44
CA LEU A 256 -6.07 37.65 19.09
C LEU A 256 -6.97 37.26 20.27
#